data_AF-A0A923EAF9-F1
#
_entry.id   AF-A0A923EAF9-F1
#
_cell.length_a   1.000
_cell.length_b   1.000
_cell.length_c   1.000
_cell.angle_alpha   90.00
_cell.angle_beta   90.00
_cell.angle_gamma   90.00
#
_symmetry.space_group_name_H-M   'P 1'
#
loop_
_entity.id
_entity.type
_entity.pdbx_description
1 polymer ?
#
loop_
_entity_poly.entity_id
_entity_poly.type
_entity_poly.pdbx_seq_one_letter_code
_entity_poly.pdbx_strand_id
1 'polypeptide(L)'
;MKKVKPLAKIILLGLLFVSILKNVIPDIKNNIISKNYSSENVHEFLMSKKNRQKTYLAAVDLNGGNSENTCVFFVSEVLRRNNYEVPKYMGNTGDFINFLNERGWKKQRNYKKLKPGDICFTTDEKGTTNGIPSHTYIFMGWVEGQKYDYAYICDNQAKDYDNQVYHIRNIRKVDTIKGLTKDAFSFFMTSQ
;
A
#
# COMPACT_ATOMS: atom_id res chain seq x y z
N MET A 1 -6.13 59.02 -9.81
CA MET A 1 -6.38 57.56 -9.71
C MET A 1 -7.35 57.13 -10.81
N LYS A 2 -6.92 56.36 -11.82
CA LYS A 2 -7.81 55.92 -12.93
C LYS A 2 -8.75 54.82 -12.42
N LYS A 3 -10.07 55.09 -12.42
CA LYS A 3 -11.10 54.09 -12.08
C LYS A 3 -11.03 52.94 -13.07
N VAL A 4 -10.71 51.74 -12.59
CA VAL A 4 -10.77 50.51 -13.38
C VAL A 4 -12.21 50.34 -13.87
N LYS A 5 -12.42 50.26 -15.20
CA LYS A 5 -13.75 50.10 -15.80
C LYS A 5 -14.43 48.84 -15.23
N PRO A 6 -15.74 48.86 -14.97
CA PRO A 6 -16.46 47.76 -14.31
C PRO A 6 -16.24 46.39 -14.99
N LEU A 7 -16.08 46.39 -16.31
CA LEU A 7 -15.78 45.20 -17.11
C LEU A 7 -14.43 44.54 -16.74
N ALA A 8 -13.39 45.33 -16.48
CA ALA A 8 -12.07 44.81 -16.10
C ALA A 8 -12.07 44.21 -14.68
N LYS A 9 -12.94 44.70 -13.77
CA LYS A 9 -13.14 44.07 -12.46
C LYS A 9 -13.83 42.71 -12.59
N ILE A 10 -14.84 42.59 -13.45
CA ILE A 10 -15.55 41.32 -13.69
C ILE A 10 -14.59 40.26 -14.26
N ILE A 11 -13.75 40.64 -15.24
CA ILE A 11 -12.74 39.74 -15.81
C ILE A 11 -11.74 39.29 -14.74
N LEU A 12 -11.26 40.21 -13.90
CA LEU A 12 -10.32 39.90 -12.84
C LEU A 12 -10.92 38.93 -11.79
N LEU A 13 -12.17 39.15 -11.38
CA LEU A 13 -12.89 38.23 -10.50
C LEU A 13 -13.08 36.84 -11.14
N GLY A 14 -13.41 36.78 -12.43
CA GLY A 14 -13.53 35.52 -13.17
C GLY A 14 -12.21 34.75 -13.20
N LEU A 15 -11.09 35.42 -13.47
CA LEU A 15 -9.76 34.79 -13.46
C LEU A 15 -9.35 34.30 -12.07
N LEU A 16 -9.67 35.06 -11.02
CA LEU A 16 -9.44 34.65 -9.63
C LEU A 16 -10.27 33.41 -9.29
N PHE A 17 -11.53 33.38 -9.69
CA PHE A 17 -12.42 32.23 -9.46
C PHE A 17 -11.93 30.97 -10.19
N VAL A 18 -11.47 31.11 -11.44
CA VAL A 18 -10.86 30.00 -12.20
C VAL A 18 -9.57 29.51 -11.53
N SER A 19 -8.74 30.41 -11.00
CA SER A 19 -7.53 30.05 -10.25
C SER A 19 -7.84 29.28 -8.97
N ILE A 20 -8.83 29.73 -8.20
CA ILE A 20 -9.31 29.04 -6.99
C ILE A 20 -9.85 27.66 -7.36
N LEU A 21 -10.69 27.55 -8.40
CA LEU A 21 -11.23 26.27 -8.86
C LEU A 21 -10.12 25.29 -9.28
N LYS A 22 -9.07 25.75 -9.97
CA LYS A 22 -7.93 24.90 -10.35
C LYS A 22 -7.19 24.31 -9.15
N ASN A 23 -7.15 25.02 -8.03
CA ASN A 23 -6.51 24.54 -6.80
C ASN A 23 -7.45 23.67 -5.95
N VAL A 24 -8.75 23.99 -5.92
CA VAL A 24 -9.74 23.30 -5.08
C VAL A 24 -10.26 22.00 -5.69
N ILE A 25 -10.40 21.91 -7.02
CA ILE A 25 -10.93 20.70 -7.68
C ILE A 25 -10.04 19.46 -7.45
N PRO A 26 -8.71 19.53 -7.56
CA PRO A 26 -7.82 18.42 -7.21
C PRO A 26 -8.00 17.99 -5.74
N ASP A 27 -8.08 18.93 -4.80
CA ASP A 27 -8.24 18.65 -3.37
C ASP A 27 -9.59 17.98 -3.06
N ILE A 28 -10.67 18.42 -3.71
CA ILE A 28 -11.99 17.78 -3.59
C ILE A 28 -11.98 16.37 -4.20
N LYS A 29 -11.40 16.20 -5.39
CA LYS A 29 -11.29 14.87 -6.03
C LYS A 29 -10.46 13.92 -5.17
N ASN A 30 -9.37 14.39 -4.60
CA ASN A 30 -8.54 13.60 -3.69
C ASN A 30 -9.31 13.21 -2.42
N ASN A 31 -10.08 14.14 -1.83
CA ASN A 31 -10.92 13.86 -0.65
C ASN A 31 -12.10 12.91 -0.92
N ILE A 32 -12.68 12.94 -2.13
CA ILE A 32 -13.80 12.06 -2.50
C ILE A 32 -13.29 10.66 -2.90
N ILE A 33 -12.13 10.57 -3.57
CA ILE A 33 -11.49 9.31 -3.94
C ILE A 33 -10.81 8.66 -2.72
N SER A 34 -10.38 9.45 -1.73
CA SER A 34 -9.99 8.95 -0.42
C SER A 34 -11.24 8.62 0.41
N LYS A 35 -11.95 7.54 0.05
CA LYS A 35 -12.55 6.72 1.12
C LYS A 35 -11.37 6.27 1.99
N ASN A 36 -11.22 6.94 3.13
CA ASN A 36 -10.02 6.89 3.94
C ASN A 36 -9.63 5.45 4.22
N TYR A 37 -8.47 5.06 3.69
CA TYR A 37 -7.83 3.82 4.07
C TYR A 37 -7.75 3.76 5.59
N SER A 38 -8.14 2.63 6.18
CA SER A 38 -7.98 2.35 7.60
C SER A 38 -7.15 1.08 7.75
N SER A 39 -5.97 1.21 8.35
CA SER A 39 -5.12 0.05 8.67
C SER A 39 -5.82 -0.88 9.67
N GLU A 40 -6.62 -0.35 10.58
CA GLU A 40 -7.45 -1.12 11.51
C GLU A 40 -8.49 -1.97 10.76
N ASN A 41 -9.21 -1.39 9.80
CA ASN A 41 -10.19 -2.15 9.00
C ASN A 41 -9.51 -3.26 8.19
N VAL A 42 -8.35 -2.96 7.59
CA VAL A 42 -7.55 -3.96 6.86
C VAL A 42 -7.12 -5.08 7.78
N HIS A 43 -6.63 -4.75 8.98
CA HIS A 43 -6.22 -5.72 9.98
C HIS A 43 -7.39 -6.62 10.38
N GLU A 44 -8.52 -6.04 10.79
CA GLU A 44 -9.74 -6.78 11.15
C GLU A 44 -10.22 -7.68 10.01
N PHE A 45 -10.24 -7.15 8.78
CA PHE A 45 -10.60 -7.91 7.59
C PHE A 45 -9.71 -9.14 7.40
N LEU A 46 -8.39 -9.00 7.60
CA LEU A 46 -7.40 -10.07 7.44
C LEU A 46 -7.32 -11.05 8.61
N MET A 47 -7.93 -10.75 9.76
CA MET A 47 -8.08 -11.73 10.84
C MET A 47 -8.99 -12.91 10.44
N SER A 48 -9.90 -12.69 9.49
CA SER A 48 -10.76 -13.75 8.95
C SER A 48 -10.02 -14.63 7.94
N LYS A 49 -9.85 -15.92 8.25
CA LYS A 49 -9.28 -16.91 7.33
C LYS A 49 -10.00 -16.95 5.98
N LYS A 50 -11.34 -16.85 6.00
CA LYS A 50 -12.17 -16.84 4.78
C LYS A 50 -11.86 -15.63 3.91
N ASN A 51 -11.66 -14.47 4.51
CA ASN A 51 -11.30 -13.26 3.79
C ASN A 51 -9.93 -13.40 3.14
N ARG A 52 -8.92 -13.87 3.90
CA ARG A 52 -7.58 -14.14 3.37
C ARG A 52 -7.59 -15.08 2.17
N GLN A 53 -8.34 -16.18 2.26
CA GLN A 53 -8.46 -17.15 1.16
C GLN A 53 -9.12 -16.55 -0.08
N LYS A 54 -10.22 -15.81 0.11
CA LYS A 54 -10.90 -15.12 -1.01
C LYS A 54 -9.99 -14.08 -1.67
N THR A 55 -9.25 -13.30 -0.88
CA THR A 55 -8.29 -12.32 -1.40
C THR A 55 -7.17 -13.00 -2.17
N TYR A 56 -6.60 -14.08 -1.64
CA TYR A 56 -5.55 -14.85 -2.30
C TYR A 56 -6.02 -15.40 -3.66
N LEU A 57 -7.18 -16.07 -3.70
CA LEU A 57 -7.71 -16.64 -4.94
C LEU A 57 -8.02 -15.55 -5.98
N ALA A 58 -8.62 -14.43 -5.56
CA ALA A 58 -8.88 -13.31 -6.47
C ALA A 58 -7.60 -12.66 -7.01
N ALA A 59 -6.54 -12.58 -6.19
CA ALA A 59 -5.25 -12.07 -6.63
C ALA A 59 -4.57 -13.00 -7.65
N VAL A 60 -4.64 -14.31 -7.43
CA VAL A 60 -4.15 -15.33 -8.37
C VAL A 60 -4.91 -15.26 -9.69
N ASP A 61 -6.24 -15.11 -9.65
CA ASP A 61 -7.08 -14.95 -10.84
C ASP A 61 -6.70 -13.71 -11.66
N LEU A 62 -6.49 -12.56 -10.99
CA LEU A 62 -6.00 -11.33 -11.63
C LEU A 62 -4.60 -11.48 -12.26
N ASN A 63 -3.80 -12.42 -11.77
CA ASN A 63 -2.48 -12.75 -12.30
C ASN A 63 -2.51 -13.92 -13.31
N GLY A 64 -3.65 -14.12 -13.98
CA GLY A 64 -3.79 -15.15 -15.01
C GLY A 64 -3.75 -16.58 -14.48
N GLY A 65 -4.13 -16.79 -13.21
CA GLY A 65 -4.12 -18.09 -12.54
C GLY A 65 -2.77 -18.48 -11.95
N ASN A 66 -1.73 -17.63 -12.05
CA ASN A 66 -0.42 -17.89 -11.46
C ASN A 66 -0.30 -17.23 -10.07
N SER A 67 0.23 -17.96 -9.09
CA SER A 67 0.49 -17.46 -7.73
C SER A 67 1.88 -16.85 -7.53
N GLU A 68 2.75 -16.99 -8.52
CA GLU A 68 4.09 -16.41 -8.52
C GLU A 68 4.05 -14.91 -8.82
N ASN A 69 4.87 -14.14 -8.09
CA ASN A 69 4.96 -12.68 -8.22
C ASN A 69 3.62 -11.94 -8.05
N THR A 70 2.69 -12.53 -7.30
CA THR A 70 1.33 -12.01 -7.08
C THR A 70 1.23 -11.09 -5.85
N CYS A 71 2.35 -10.67 -5.25
CA CYS A 71 2.37 -9.91 -3.99
C CYS A 71 1.59 -8.59 -4.10
N VAL A 72 1.77 -7.86 -5.19
CA VAL A 72 1.08 -6.60 -5.44
C VAL A 72 -0.39 -6.82 -5.76
N PHE A 73 -0.75 -7.84 -6.54
CA PHE A 73 -2.16 -8.19 -6.77
C PHE A 73 -2.87 -8.54 -5.46
N PHE A 74 -2.19 -9.27 -4.56
CA PHE A 74 -2.72 -9.62 -3.25
C PHE A 74 -2.97 -8.37 -2.40
N VAL A 75 -1.96 -7.53 -2.19
CA VAL A 75 -2.11 -6.29 -1.40
C VAL A 75 -3.13 -5.34 -2.04
N SER A 76 -3.15 -5.21 -3.37
CA SER A 76 -4.14 -4.41 -4.10
C SER A 76 -5.56 -4.93 -3.91
N GLU A 77 -5.73 -6.25 -3.81
CA GLU A 77 -7.04 -6.87 -3.56
C GLU A 77 -7.48 -6.70 -2.10
N VAL A 78 -6.54 -6.74 -1.15
CA VAL A 78 -6.82 -6.35 0.25
C VAL A 78 -7.36 -4.92 0.29
N LEU A 79 -6.72 -3.99 -0.42
CA LEU A 79 -7.15 -2.59 -0.49
C LEU A 79 -8.54 -2.45 -1.12
N ARG A 80 -8.79 -3.07 -2.27
CA ARG A 80 -10.12 -3.04 -2.93
C ARG A 80 -11.23 -3.56 -2.03
N ARG A 81 -10.97 -4.65 -1.28
CA ARG A 81 -11.93 -5.23 -0.33
C ARG A 81 -12.16 -4.37 0.92
N ASN A 82 -11.28 -3.42 1.17
CA ASN A 82 -11.39 -2.43 2.24
C ASN A 82 -11.75 -1.04 1.70
N ASN A 83 -12.47 -0.99 0.57
CA ASN A 83 -12.99 0.22 -0.06
C ASN A 83 -11.91 1.23 -0.51
N TYR A 84 -10.67 0.79 -0.71
CA TYR A 84 -9.62 1.61 -1.29
C TYR A 84 -9.38 1.18 -2.74
N GLU A 85 -9.75 2.04 -3.69
CA GLU A 85 -9.75 1.70 -5.11
C GLU A 85 -8.33 1.59 -5.66
N VAL A 86 -7.95 0.40 -6.13
CA VAL A 86 -6.69 0.12 -6.83
C VAL A 86 -6.99 -0.54 -8.17
N PRO A 87 -6.39 -0.11 -9.30
CA PRO A 87 -6.61 -0.73 -10.60
C PRO A 87 -6.38 -2.25 -10.59
N LYS A 88 -7.22 -2.98 -11.32
CA LYS A 88 -7.15 -4.46 -11.38
C LYS A 88 -5.85 -4.99 -11.99
N TYR A 89 -5.18 -4.21 -12.83
CA TYR A 89 -3.91 -4.56 -13.47
C TYR A 89 -2.68 -4.30 -12.58
N MET A 90 -2.87 -3.78 -11.36
CA MET A 90 -1.76 -3.41 -10.48
C MET A 90 -1.02 -4.65 -9.96
N GLY A 91 0.13 -4.96 -10.57
CA GLY A 91 0.94 -6.15 -10.28
C GLY A 91 2.43 -5.89 -10.04
N ASN A 92 2.93 -4.67 -10.27
CA ASN A 92 4.34 -4.32 -10.12
C ASN A 92 4.59 -3.45 -8.87
N THR A 93 5.66 -3.73 -8.11
CA THR A 93 5.93 -3.03 -6.84
C THR A 93 6.30 -1.56 -7.05
N GLY A 94 7.06 -1.25 -8.11
CA GLY A 94 7.40 0.12 -8.49
C GLY A 94 6.18 0.95 -8.86
N ASP A 95 5.33 0.41 -9.75
CA ASP A 95 4.08 1.06 -10.14
C ASP A 95 3.14 1.24 -8.95
N PHE A 96 3.07 0.25 -8.06
CA PHE A 96 2.23 0.32 -6.87
C PHE A 96 2.71 1.39 -5.88
N ILE A 97 4.03 1.51 -5.67
CA ILE A 97 4.60 2.58 -4.86
C ILE A 97 4.29 3.95 -5.46
N ASN A 98 4.44 4.12 -6.77
CA ASN A 98 4.10 5.37 -7.47
C ASN A 98 2.62 5.71 -7.29
N PHE A 99 1.75 4.74 -7.54
CA PHE A 99 0.31 4.85 -7.36
C PHE A 99 -0.10 5.29 -5.94
N LEU A 100 0.54 4.74 -4.90
CA LEU A 100 0.31 5.12 -3.50
C LEU A 100 0.82 6.54 -3.20
N ASN A 101 2.02 6.90 -3.70
CA ASN A 101 2.59 8.24 -3.52
C ASN A 101 1.70 9.33 -4.15
N GLU A 102 1.20 9.09 -5.36
CA GLU A 102 0.26 9.99 -6.05
C GLU A 102 -1.03 10.22 -5.25
N ARG A 103 -1.40 9.26 -4.40
CA ARG A 103 -2.56 9.33 -3.49
C ARG A 103 -2.19 9.80 -2.09
N GLY A 104 -1.02 10.42 -1.93
CA GLY A 104 -0.62 11.07 -0.69
C GLY A 104 -0.03 10.16 0.38
N TRP A 105 0.10 8.85 0.13
CA TRP A 105 0.73 7.93 1.08
C TRP A 105 2.18 8.32 1.32
N LYS A 106 2.66 8.08 2.54
CA LYS A 106 4.02 8.47 2.95
C LYS A 106 4.85 7.25 3.30
N LYS A 107 6.08 7.20 2.77
CA LYS A 107 7.08 6.21 3.14
C LYS A 107 7.60 6.48 4.55
N GLN A 108 7.70 5.43 5.35
CA GLN A 108 8.25 5.41 6.70
C GLN A 108 9.25 4.26 6.83
N ARG A 109 10.41 4.53 7.44
CA ARG A 109 11.50 3.53 7.56
C ARG A 109 11.68 2.99 8.98
N ASN A 110 11.14 3.68 9.98
CA ASN A 110 11.23 3.22 11.36
C ASN A 110 10.20 2.12 11.61
N TYR A 111 10.57 0.86 11.40
CA TYR A 111 9.69 -0.30 11.60
C TYR A 111 9.08 -0.35 13.01
N LYS A 112 9.69 0.26 14.04
CA LYS A 112 9.11 0.32 15.39
C LYS A 112 7.78 1.10 15.43
N LYS A 113 7.47 1.87 14.38
CA LYS A 113 6.20 2.60 14.22
C LYS A 113 5.14 1.81 13.44
N LEU A 114 5.45 0.59 13.00
CA LEU A 114 4.49 -0.26 12.30
C LEU A 114 3.25 -0.50 13.16
N LYS A 115 2.09 -0.38 12.52
CA LYS A 115 0.80 -0.73 13.09
C LYS A 115 0.18 -1.85 12.26
N PRO A 116 -0.60 -2.76 12.88
CA PRO A 116 -1.34 -3.77 12.14
C PRO A 116 -2.15 -3.14 11.00
N GLY A 117 -2.10 -3.76 9.83
CA GLY A 117 -2.66 -3.27 8.58
C GLY A 117 -1.68 -2.53 7.68
N ASP A 118 -0.55 -2.01 8.19
CA ASP A 118 0.40 -1.24 7.37
C ASP A 118 0.96 -2.05 6.18
N ILE A 119 1.09 -1.38 5.03
CA ILE A 119 1.68 -1.96 3.82
C ILE A 119 3.20 -1.85 3.90
N CYS A 120 3.86 -3.00 3.91
CA CYS A 120 5.31 -3.11 4.01
C CYS A 120 5.94 -3.48 2.67
N PHE A 121 7.20 -3.08 2.51
CA PHE A 121 8.02 -3.33 1.33
C PHE A 121 9.40 -3.82 1.77
N THR A 122 9.92 -4.82 1.07
CA THR A 122 11.25 -5.36 1.32
C THR A 122 12.36 -4.52 0.68
N THR A 123 13.61 -4.90 0.90
CA THR A 123 14.72 -4.52 0.04
C THR A 123 14.52 -5.07 -1.38
N ASP A 124 15.34 -4.62 -2.32
CA ASP A 124 15.46 -5.32 -3.60
C ASP A 124 16.17 -6.69 -3.44
N GLU A 125 16.26 -7.45 -4.53
CA GLU A 125 16.92 -8.78 -4.57
C GLU A 125 18.42 -8.73 -4.24
N LYS A 126 19.04 -7.54 -4.25
CA LYS A 126 20.44 -7.32 -3.88
C LYS A 126 20.59 -6.88 -2.43
N GLY A 127 19.49 -6.80 -1.67
CA GLY A 127 19.48 -6.35 -0.29
C GLY A 127 19.59 -4.83 -0.13
N THR A 128 19.39 -4.04 -1.19
CA THR A 128 19.47 -2.58 -1.11
C THR A 128 18.13 -1.92 -0.81
N THR A 129 18.17 -0.77 -0.14
CA THR A 129 16.98 0.04 0.19
C THR A 129 16.64 1.10 -0.87
N ASN A 130 17.44 1.18 -1.93
CA ASN A 130 17.33 2.20 -2.99
C ASN A 130 16.76 1.62 -4.31
N GLY A 131 16.79 0.30 -4.48
CA GLY A 131 16.15 -0.38 -5.61
C GLY A 131 14.64 -0.53 -5.48
N ILE A 132 14.04 -1.21 -6.46
CA ILE A 132 12.62 -1.59 -6.45
C ILE A 132 12.45 -2.77 -5.47
N PRO A 133 11.59 -2.67 -4.46
CA PRO A 133 11.32 -3.77 -3.55
C PRO A 133 10.94 -5.05 -4.27
N SER A 134 11.53 -6.17 -3.87
CA SER A 134 11.21 -7.50 -4.42
C SER A 134 9.83 -7.99 -3.99
N HIS A 135 9.33 -7.51 -2.85
CA HIS A 135 8.10 -8.02 -2.24
C HIS A 135 7.34 -6.94 -1.46
N THR A 136 6.03 -7.15 -1.35
CA THR A 136 5.13 -6.35 -0.50
C THR A 136 4.17 -7.24 0.27
N TYR A 137 3.83 -6.84 1.49
CA TYR A 137 3.00 -7.60 2.41
C TYR A 137 2.26 -6.68 3.38
N ILE A 138 1.24 -7.21 4.07
CA ILE A 138 0.55 -6.50 5.15
C ILE A 138 1.14 -6.93 6.49
N PHE A 139 1.59 -5.98 7.30
CA PHE A 139 2.01 -6.23 8.67
C PHE A 139 0.80 -6.50 9.57
N MET A 140 0.82 -7.56 10.37
CA MET A 140 -0.30 -7.95 11.21
C MET A 140 0.00 -7.84 12.71
N GLY A 141 1.26 -7.69 13.10
CA GLY A 141 1.67 -7.55 14.49
C GLY A 141 3.03 -8.17 14.77
N TRP A 142 3.68 -7.71 15.84
CA TRP A 142 4.92 -8.32 16.32
C TRP A 142 4.61 -9.64 17.05
N VAL A 143 5.47 -10.65 16.87
CA VAL A 143 5.31 -11.94 17.57
C VAL A 143 5.58 -11.78 19.07
N GLU A 144 6.62 -11.03 19.41
CA GLU A 144 7.00 -10.73 20.80
C GLU A 144 7.10 -9.22 20.99
N GLY A 145 6.36 -8.68 21.96
CA GLY A 145 6.39 -7.25 22.27
C GLY A 145 7.82 -6.77 22.57
N GLN A 146 8.19 -5.61 22.04
CA GLN A 146 9.52 -4.99 22.16
C GLN A 146 10.68 -5.73 21.48
N LYS A 147 10.44 -6.90 20.87
CA LYS A 147 11.36 -7.53 19.92
C LYS A 147 10.86 -7.32 18.51
N TYR A 148 11.69 -6.71 17.67
CA TYR A 148 11.30 -6.24 16.33
C TYR A 148 11.92 -7.09 15.21
N ASP A 149 12.18 -8.37 15.50
CA ASP A 149 12.75 -9.31 14.52
C ASP A 149 11.65 -10.05 13.76
N TYR A 150 10.68 -10.62 14.48
CA TYR A 150 9.64 -11.47 13.92
C TYR A 150 8.26 -10.81 13.98
N ALA A 151 7.56 -10.88 12.87
CA ALA A 151 6.20 -10.36 12.73
C ALA A 151 5.27 -11.42 12.14
N TYR A 152 4.01 -11.37 12.56
CA TYR A 152 2.92 -11.93 11.79
C TYR A 152 2.68 -11.03 10.57
N ILE A 153 2.58 -11.64 9.38
CA ILE A 153 2.31 -10.94 8.12
C ILE A 153 1.23 -11.66 7.31
N CYS A 154 0.59 -10.93 6.40
CA CYS A 154 -0.25 -11.51 5.35
C CYS A 154 0.31 -11.20 3.95
N ASP A 155 0.55 -12.23 3.14
CA ASP A 155 1.01 -12.07 1.74
C ASP A 155 0.67 -13.27 0.82
N ASN A 156 1.13 -13.23 -0.44
CA ASN A 156 0.89 -14.29 -1.43
C ASN A 156 1.85 -15.49 -1.35
N GLN A 157 2.87 -15.49 -0.48
CA GLN A 157 3.91 -16.53 -0.41
C GLN A 157 3.44 -17.80 0.33
N ALA A 158 2.14 -18.07 0.37
CA ALA A 158 1.54 -19.17 1.12
C ALA A 158 2.20 -20.53 0.86
N LYS A 159 2.63 -20.81 -0.38
CA LYS A 159 3.33 -22.06 -0.77
C LYS A 159 4.61 -22.32 0.05
N ASP A 160 5.27 -21.26 0.51
CA ASP A 160 6.51 -21.34 1.29
C ASP A 160 6.22 -21.58 2.79
N TYR A 161 4.99 -21.32 3.23
CA TYR A 161 4.55 -21.37 4.63
C TYR A 161 3.35 -22.29 4.83
N ASP A 162 3.45 -23.53 4.34
CA ASP A 162 2.45 -24.59 4.54
C ASP A 162 1.02 -24.20 4.09
N ASN A 163 0.95 -23.49 2.97
CA ASN A 163 -0.28 -22.93 2.38
C ASN A 163 -0.97 -21.88 3.27
N GLN A 164 -0.20 -21.19 4.11
CA GLN A 164 -0.70 -20.12 4.98
C GLN A 164 -0.33 -18.74 4.44
N VAL A 165 -1.33 -18.01 3.98
CA VAL A 165 -1.26 -16.58 3.63
C VAL A 165 -0.90 -15.73 4.84
N TYR A 166 -1.28 -16.18 6.05
CA TYR A 166 -0.94 -15.54 7.32
C TYR A 166 0.09 -16.38 8.06
N HIS A 167 1.29 -15.86 8.24
CA HIS A 167 2.41 -16.59 8.81
C HIS A 167 3.41 -15.65 9.50
N ILE A 168 4.37 -16.26 10.21
CA ILE A 168 5.45 -15.55 10.87
C ILE A 168 6.64 -15.42 9.92
N ARG A 169 7.27 -14.25 9.90
CA ARG A 169 8.49 -14.00 9.13
C ARG A 169 9.47 -13.16 9.94
N ASN A 170 10.78 -13.43 9.80
CA ASN A 170 11.79 -12.47 10.20
C ASN A 170 11.80 -11.31 9.21
N ILE A 171 11.42 -10.11 9.66
CA ILE A 171 11.41 -8.94 8.78
C ILE A 171 12.65 -8.08 8.95
N ARG A 172 13.45 -8.25 10.02
CA ARG A 172 14.61 -7.38 10.28
C ARG A 172 15.80 -7.68 9.40
N LYS A 173 16.01 -8.94 9.04
CA LYS A 173 17.16 -9.41 8.26
C LYS A 173 16.71 -10.37 7.17
N VAL A 174 17.60 -10.61 6.22
CA VAL A 174 17.43 -11.67 5.22
C VAL A 174 17.32 -13.00 5.95
N ASP A 175 16.37 -13.83 5.50
CA ASP A 175 16.07 -15.14 6.06
C ASP A 175 15.96 -16.19 4.95
N THR A 176 15.99 -17.47 5.31
CA THR A 176 15.86 -18.58 4.37
C THR A 176 14.76 -19.53 4.84
N ILE A 177 13.70 -19.65 4.06
CA ILE A 177 12.55 -20.52 4.35
C ILE A 177 12.43 -21.56 3.24
N LYS A 178 12.51 -22.84 3.60
CA LYS A 178 12.48 -23.98 2.65
C LYS A 178 13.45 -23.82 1.46
N GLY A 179 14.63 -23.27 1.72
CA GLY A 179 15.67 -23.03 0.70
C GLY A 179 15.48 -21.78 -0.15
N LEU A 180 14.43 -20.98 0.10
CA LEU A 180 14.16 -19.73 -0.60
C LEU A 180 14.54 -18.53 0.27
N THR A 181 15.29 -17.60 -0.32
CA THR A 181 15.67 -16.33 0.31
C THR A 181 14.44 -15.44 0.52
N LYS A 182 14.38 -14.80 1.68
CA LYS A 182 13.36 -13.84 2.10
C LYS A 182 14.03 -12.53 2.43
N ASP A 183 13.81 -11.54 1.56
CA ASP A 183 14.39 -10.21 1.72
C ASP A 183 13.92 -9.49 2.99
N ALA A 184 14.80 -8.66 3.54
CA ALA A 184 14.54 -7.88 4.74
C ALA A 184 13.54 -6.75 4.46
N PHE A 185 12.91 -6.21 5.51
CA PHE A 185 12.14 -4.98 5.49
C PHE A 185 13.00 -3.78 5.03
N SER A 186 12.41 -2.88 4.23
CA SER A 186 13.04 -1.61 3.82
C SER A 186 12.24 -0.40 4.29
N PHE A 187 10.93 -0.40 4.07
CA PHE A 187 10.02 0.66 4.48
C PHE A 187 8.57 0.16 4.51
N PHE A 188 7.69 0.95 5.12
CA PHE A 188 6.24 0.81 4.99
C PHE A 188 5.63 2.11 4.48
N MET A 189 4.41 2.04 3.97
CA MET A 189 3.65 3.21 3.55
C MET A 189 2.35 3.27 4.32
N THR A 190 1.98 4.48 4.76
CA THR A 190 0.70 4.75 5.42
C THR A 190 -0.04 5.87 4.70
N SER A 191 -1.37 5.76 4.63
CA SER A 191 -2.24 6.90 4.33
C SER A 191 -2.25 7.86 5.53
N GLN A 192 -2.35 9.17 5.26
CA GLN A 192 -2.70 10.14 6.29
C GLN A 192 -4.20 10.11 6.57
#